data_AF-A0A4Y7U3M6-F1
#
_entry.id   AF-A0A4Y7U3M6-F1
#
_cell.length_a   1.000
_cell.length_b   1.000
_cell.length_c   1.000
_cell.angle_alpha   90.00
_cell.angle_beta   90.00
_cell.angle_gamma   90.00
#
_symmetry.space_group_name_H-M   'P 1'
#
loop_
_entity.id
_entity.type
_entity.pdbx_description
1 polymer ?
#
loop_
_entity_poly.entity_id
_entity_poly.type
_entity_poly.pdbx_seq_one_letter_code
_entity_poly.pdbx_strand_id
1 'polypeptide(L)'
;AFQEGIALAKAEINAIVNNPEAPTFENTVVAMDFSGDILDRLSSVFFNLNSAETNDEMQKIAQEVSPLLSEFGNDITLNAALFAKIKTVYDQKEQLNLNPEQTTL
;
A
#
# COMPACT_ATOMS: atom_id res chain seq x y z
N ALA A 1 5.48 9.24 -13.45
CA ALA A 1 5.54 9.31 -11.98
C ALA A 1 4.39 8.53 -11.33
N PHE A 2 3.13 9.00 -11.35
CA PHE A 2 2.03 8.28 -10.67
C PHE A 2 1.81 6.86 -11.19
N GLN A 3 1.70 6.67 -12.51
CA GLN A 3 1.52 5.34 -13.10
C GLN A 3 2.69 4.39 -12.76
N GLU A 4 3.91 4.92 -12.73
CA GLU A 4 5.11 4.15 -12.36
C GLU A 4 5.13 3.80 -10.87
N GLY A 5 4.76 4.75 -9.99
CA GLY A 5 4.60 4.50 -8.56
C GLY A 5 3.53 3.44 -8.28
N ILE A 6 2.40 3.48 -9.00
CA ILE A 6 1.36 2.44 -8.94
C ILE A 6 1.91 1.10 -9.42
N ALA A 7 2.67 1.06 -10.51
CA ALA A 7 3.26 -0.17 -11.02
C ALA A 7 4.26 -0.79 -10.03
N LEU A 8 5.09 0.04 -9.38
CA LEU A 8 6.03 -0.39 -8.34
C LEU A 8 5.28 -0.94 -7.13
N ALA A 9 4.29 -0.20 -6.60
CA ALA A 9 3.50 -0.64 -5.46
C ALA A 9 2.74 -1.95 -5.75
N LYS A 10 2.19 -2.11 -6.96
CA LYS A 10 1.59 -3.39 -7.40
C LYS A 10 2.62 -4.52 -7.44
N ALA A 11 3.85 -4.26 -7.87
CA ALA A 11 4.91 -5.26 -7.90
C ALA A 11 5.32 -5.70 -6.47
N GLU A 12 5.42 -4.76 -5.53
CA GLU A 12 5.71 -5.02 -4.12
C GLU A 12 4.63 -5.90 -3.49
N ILE A 13 3.35 -5.56 -3.68
CA ILE A 13 2.23 -6.37 -3.20
C ILE A 13 2.23 -7.75 -3.85
N ASN A 14 2.49 -7.83 -5.16
CA ASN A 14 2.59 -9.12 -5.85
C ASN A 14 3.74 -9.98 -5.31
N ALA A 15 4.85 -9.38 -4.87
CA ALA A 15 5.93 -10.12 -4.22
C ALA A 15 5.48 -10.74 -2.89
N ILE A 16 4.69 -10.01 -2.09
CA ILE A 16 4.10 -10.54 -0.85
C ILE A 16 3.14 -11.70 -1.16
N VAL A 17 2.22 -11.49 -2.10
CA VAL A 17 1.20 -12.48 -2.50
C VAL A 17 1.85 -13.76 -3.04
N ASN A 18 2.93 -13.64 -3.81
CA ASN A 18 3.60 -14.78 -4.43
C ASN A 18 4.78 -15.33 -3.63
N ASN A 19 5.05 -14.79 -2.43
CA ASN A 19 6.10 -15.34 -1.56
C ASN A 19 5.76 -16.80 -1.19
N PRO A 20 6.61 -17.79 -1.53
CA PRO A 20 6.35 -19.21 -1.27
C PRO A 20 6.52 -19.61 0.19
N GLU A 21 7.18 -18.77 1.01
CA GLU A 21 7.34 -19.02 2.43
C GLU A 21 6.02 -18.93 3.18
N ALA A 22 5.95 -19.59 4.35
CA ALA A 22 4.83 -19.45 5.26
C ALA A 22 4.67 -17.97 5.67
N PRO A 23 3.44 -17.42 5.70
CA PRO A 23 3.22 -16.03 6.13
C PRO A 23 3.73 -15.80 7.55
N THR A 24 4.58 -14.79 7.72
CA THR A 24 5.06 -14.29 9.01
C THR A 24 4.72 -12.80 9.13
N PHE A 25 4.85 -12.26 10.34
CA PHE A 25 4.67 -10.83 10.58
C PHE A 25 5.58 -9.99 9.67
N GLU A 26 6.85 -10.38 9.55
CA GLU A 26 7.85 -9.65 8.75
C GLU A 26 7.58 -9.75 7.25
N ASN A 27 7.34 -10.95 6.72
CA ASN A 27 7.23 -11.15 5.27
C ASN A 27 5.84 -10.79 4.71
N THR A 28 4.87 -10.49 5.56
CA THR A 28 3.49 -10.16 5.19
C THR A 28 3.05 -8.80 5.73
N VAL A 29 2.99 -8.61 7.05
CA VAL A 29 2.44 -7.38 7.65
C VAL A 29 3.41 -6.22 7.49
N VAL A 30 4.66 -6.40 7.91
CA VAL A 30 5.71 -5.38 7.76
C VAL A 30 5.97 -5.10 6.29
N ALA A 31 6.12 -6.13 5.46
CA ALA A 31 6.30 -5.95 4.02
C ALA A 31 5.15 -5.15 3.38
N MET A 32 3.90 -5.38 3.80
CA MET A 32 2.75 -4.63 3.31
C MET A 32 2.78 -3.18 3.79
N ASP A 33 3.13 -2.91 5.05
CA ASP A 33 3.22 -1.56 5.62
C ASP A 33 4.27 -0.69 4.89
N PHE A 34 5.36 -1.30 4.40
CA PHE A 34 6.36 -0.62 3.59
C PHE A 34 6.03 -0.55 2.09
N SER A 35 5.04 -1.32 1.62
CA SER A 35 4.67 -1.33 0.20
C SER A 35 4.00 -0.02 -0.19
N GLY A 36 4.41 0.55 -1.33
CA GLY A 36 3.85 1.79 -1.84
C GLY A 36 4.47 3.08 -1.30
N ASP A 37 5.52 3.03 -0.46
CA ASP A 37 6.14 4.25 0.11
C ASP A 37 6.50 5.30 -0.95
N ILE A 38 7.00 4.87 -2.11
CA ILE A 38 7.31 5.77 -3.23
C ILE A 38 6.04 6.46 -3.75
N LEU A 39 4.95 5.70 -3.93
CA LEU A 39 3.68 6.24 -4.39
C LEU A 39 3.05 7.16 -3.35
N ASP A 40 3.15 6.81 -2.07
CA ASP A 40 2.60 7.60 -0.96
C ASP A 40 3.34 8.92 -0.82
N ARG A 41 4.67 8.92 -0.90
CA ARG A 41 5.48 10.14 -0.88
C ARG A 41 5.20 11.03 -2.08
N LEU A 42 5.11 10.45 -3.28
CA LEU A 42 4.73 11.18 -4.49
C LEU A 42 3.35 11.82 -4.35
N SER A 43 2.36 11.04 -3.91
CA SER A 43 0.98 11.48 -3.69
C SER A 43 0.92 12.60 -2.66
N SER A 44 1.62 12.44 -1.53
CA SER A 44 1.67 13.42 -0.46
C SER A 44 2.21 14.76 -0.94
N VAL A 45 3.34 14.77 -1.67
CA VAL A 45 3.91 16.00 -2.21
C VAL A 45 2.95 16.66 -3.19
N PHE A 46 2.41 15.89 -4.14
CA PHE A 46 1.52 16.42 -5.17
C PHE A 46 0.23 17.00 -4.58
N PHE A 47 -0.47 16.26 -3.71
CA PHE A 47 -1.73 16.71 -3.15
C PHE A 47 -1.55 17.82 -2.11
N ASN A 48 -0.42 17.87 -1.40
CA ASN A 48 -0.11 19.01 -0.54
C ASN A 48 0.03 20.31 -1.36
N LEU A 49 0.84 20.28 -2.44
CA LEU A 49 0.97 21.42 -3.34
C LEU A 49 -0.38 21.75 -4.02
N ASN A 50 -1.12 20.74 -4.47
CA ASN A 50 -2.43 20.95 -5.09
C ASN A 50 -3.45 21.56 -4.12
N SER A 51 -3.25 21.42 -2.81
CA SER A 51 -4.09 22.07 -1.81
C SER A 51 -3.62 23.49 -1.47
N ALA A 52 -2.31 23.76 -1.50
CA ALA A 52 -1.73 25.02 -1.03
C ALA A 52 -1.50 26.05 -2.13
N GLU A 53 -1.10 25.60 -3.32
CA GLU A 53 -0.65 26.43 -4.45
C GLU A 53 -1.11 25.80 -5.78
N THR A 54 -2.42 25.60 -5.91
CA THR A 54 -3.02 24.94 -7.08
C THR A 54 -3.00 25.81 -8.34
N ASN A 55 -3.14 25.17 -9.49
CA ASN A 55 -3.40 25.79 -10.78
C ASN A 55 -4.17 24.82 -11.71
N ASP A 56 -4.59 25.30 -12.88
CA ASP A 56 -5.40 24.52 -13.82
C ASP A 56 -4.72 23.22 -14.28
N GLU A 57 -3.39 23.23 -14.46
CA GLU A 57 -2.63 22.04 -14.85
C GLU A 57 -2.60 21.01 -13.72
N MET A 58 -2.37 21.45 -12.48
CA MET A 58 -2.41 20.58 -11.30
C MET A 58 -3.79 19.98 -11.06
N GLN A 59 -4.86 20.76 -11.22
CA GLN A 59 -6.23 20.26 -11.11
C GLN A 59 -6.55 19.22 -12.19
N LYS A 60 -6.09 19.43 -13.42
CA LYS A 60 -6.24 18.46 -14.50
C LYS A 60 -5.51 17.15 -14.18
N ILE A 61 -4.27 17.23 -13.73
CA ILE A 61 -3.51 16.05 -13.29
C ILE A 61 -4.24 15.35 -12.15
N ALA A 62 -4.74 16.08 -11.15
CA ALA A 62 -5.48 15.51 -10.03
C ALA A 62 -6.73 14.73 -10.50
N GLN A 63 -7.47 15.27 -11.47
CA GLN A 63 -8.63 14.58 -12.07
C GLN A 63 -8.23 13.29 -12.81
N GLU A 64 -7.07 13.28 -13.48
CA GLU A 64 -6.57 12.10 -14.19
C GLU A 64 -6.06 11.02 -13.23
N VAL A 65 -5.36 11.39 -12.16
CA VAL A 65 -4.70 10.43 -11.26
C VAL A 65 -5.60 9.92 -10.12
N SER A 66 -6.59 10.70 -9.68
CA SER A 66 -7.46 10.28 -8.56
C SER A 66 -8.24 8.99 -8.82
N PRO A 67 -8.81 8.76 -10.02
CA PRO A 67 -9.43 7.47 -10.35
C PRO A 67 -8.43 6.32 -10.34
N LEU A 68 -7.21 6.53 -10.84
CA LEU A 68 -6.15 5.50 -10.87
C LEU A 68 -5.70 5.09 -9.45
N LEU A 69 -5.56 6.08 -8.56
CA LEU A 69 -5.24 5.84 -7.15
C LEU A 69 -6.40 5.13 -6.43
N SER A 70 -7.63 5.47 -6.76
CA SER A 70 -8.83 4.80 -6.21
C SER A 70 -8.91 3.35 -6.66
N GLU A 71 -8.66 3.08 -7.95
CA GLU A 71 -8.57 1.73 -8.50
C GLU A 71 -7.45 0.93 -7.82
N PHE A 72 -6.26 1.51 -7.68
CA PHE A 72 -5.16 0.87 -6.95
C PHE A 72 -5.55 0.55 -5.50
N GLY A 73 -6.17 1.48 -4.77
CA GLY A 73 -6.64 1.23 -3.40
C GLY A 73 -7.66 0.09 -3.30
N ASN A 74 -8.55 -0.02 -4.28
CA ASN A 74 -9.49 -1.14 -4.39
C ASN A 74 -8.76 -2.46 -4.69
N ASP A 75 -7.81 -2.46 -5.63
CA ASP A 75 -7.02 -3.64 -5.98
C ASP A 75 -6.29 -4.22 -4.76
N ILE A 76 -5.81 -3.37 -3.85
CA ILE A 76 -5.15 -3.82 -2.61
C ILE A 76 -6.18 -4.29 -1.57
N THR A 77 -7.16 -3.45 -1.27
CA THR A 77 -8.16 -3.72 -0.21
C THR A 77 -9.00 -4.97 -0.50
N LEU A 78 -9.27 -5.24 -1.78
CA LEU A 78 -10.08 -6.37 -2.23
C LEU A 78 -9.23 -7.58 -2.68
N ASN A 79 -7.91 -7.55 -2.47
CA ASN A 79 -7.03 -8.67 -2.84
C ASN A 79 -7.21 -9.86 -1.88
N ALA A 80 -8.02 -10.83 -2.30
CA ALA A 80 -8.30 -12.03 -1.51
C ALA A 80 -7.05 -12.85 -1.16
N ALA A 81 -6.05 -12.89 -2.03
CA ALA A 81 -4.83 -13.65 -1.81
C ALA A 81 -3.92 -12.98 -0.76
N LEU A 82 -3.77 -11.65 -0.85
CA LEU A 82 -3.09 -10.86 0.17
C LEU A 82 -3.79 -10.99 1.52
N PHE A 83 -5.12 -10.84 1.54
CA PHE A 83 -5.92 -11.00 2.75
C PHE A 83 -5.74 -12.36 3.40
N ALA A 84 -5.70 -13.45 2.64
CA ALA A 84 -5.50 -14.79 3.18
C ALA A 84 -4.14 -14.94 3.91
N LYS A 85 -3.08 -14.32 3.38
CA LYS A 85 -1.77 -14.29 4.05
C LYS A 85 -1.82 -13.48 5.34
N ILE A 86 -2.38 -12.27 5.30
CA ILE A 86 -2.53 -11.41 6.48
C ILE A 86 -3.35 -12.13 7.56
N LYS A 87 -4.47 -12.76 7.18
CA LYS A 87 -5.32 -13.51 8.10
C LYS A 87 -4.55 -14.63 8.78
N THR A 88 -3.68 -15.34 8.06
CA THR A 88 -2.85 -16.41 8.64
C THR A 88 -1.95 -15.88 9.76
N VAL A 89 -1.32 -14.72 9.55
CA VAL A 89 -0.49 -14.06 10.58
C VAL A 89 -1.37 -13.57 11.74
N TYR A 90 -2.50 -12.93 11.43
CA TYR A 90 -3.43 -12.39 12.42
C TYR A 90 -4.01 -13.47 13.34
N ASP A 91 -4.38 -14.62 12.78
CA ASP A 91 -4.92 -15.76 13.55
C ASP A 91 -3.88 -16.31 14.56
N GLN A 92 -2.59 -16.03 14.36
CA GLN A 92 -1.49 -16.45 15.23
C GLN A 92 -0.97 -15.31 16.10
N LYS A 93 -1.56 -14.10 16.06
CA LYS A 93 -1.01 -12.90 16.69
C LYS A 93 -0.70 -13.03 18.18
N GLU A 94 -1.50 -13.80 18.92
CA GLU A 94 -1.31 -14.01 20.37
C GLU A 94 -0.07 -14.84 20.70
N GLN A 95 0.47 -15.57 19.71
CA GLN A 95 1.67 -16.39 19.83
C GLN A 95 2.93 -15.65 19.38
N LEU A 96 2.77 -14.48 18.74
CA LEU A 96 3.86 -13.64 18.28
C LEU A 96 4.36 -12.75 19.42
N ASN A 97 5.68 -12.62 19.55
CA ASN A 97 6.30 -11.71 20.52
C ASN A 97 6.42 -10.30 19.93
N LEU A 98 5.28 -9.64 19.74
CA LEU A 98 5.19 -8.29 19.17
C LEU A 98 5.34 -7.22 20.25
N ASN A 99 5.96 -6.11 19.89
CA ASN A 99 5.95 -4.91 20.72
C ASN A 99 4.57 -4.20 20.66
N PRO A 100 4.33 -3.21 21.54
CA PRO A 100 3.05 -2.50 21.57
C PRO A 100 2.65 -1.90 20.21
N GLU A 101 3.60 -1.28 19.50
CA GLU A 101 3.35 -0.64 18.20
C GLU A 101 2.98 -1.67 17.12
N GLN A 102 3.71 -2.78 17.06
CA GLN A 102 3.46 -3.88 16.12
C GLN A 102 2.10 -4.54 16.33
N THR A 103 1.54 -4.46 17.55
CA THR A 103 0.20 -4.99 17.84
C THR A 103 -0.92 -4.09 17.27
N THR A 104 -0.59 -2.85 16.87
CA THR A 104 -1.55 -1.90 16.29
C THR A 104 -1.60 -1.89 14.77
N LEU A 105 -0.65 -2.59 14.12
CA LEU A 105 -0.60 -2.84 12.67
C LEU A 105 -1.58 -3.96 12.28
#